data_AF-A0AAW0D7N0-F1
#
_entry.id   AF-A0AAW0D7N0-F1
#
_cell.length_a   1.000
_cell.length_b   1.000
_cell.length_c   1.000
_cell.angle_alpha   90.00
_cell.angle_beta   90.00
_cell.angle_gamma   90.00
#
_symmetry.space_group_name_H-M   'P 1'
#
loop_
_entity.id
_entity.type
_entity.pdbx_description
1 polymer ?
#
loop_
_entity_poly.entity_id
_entity_poly.type
_entity_poly.pdbx_seq_one_letter_code
_entity_poly.pdbx_strand_id
1 'polypeptide(L)'
;MNASYGAIGGGGERYTGSGCKAGKRYVKDKDIFRFNPGFKDGKTKVHINSIQAQVTEEESERTNLNIEDERKHTIDAAVIRIMKAKKNMQFEALITETADALKKHFKSDVAMIKKRIDVLVEEEYTSREPENRNQFKYVA
;
A
#
# COMPACT_ATOMS: atom_id res chain seq x y z
N MET A 1 -61.69 -19.17 -32.33
CA MET A 1 -61.76 -18.30 -31.15
C MET A 1 -60.94 -17.06 -31.45
N ASN A 2 -61.62 -15.93 -31.64
CA ASN A 2 -61.03 -14.65 -31.99
C ASN A 2 -60.50 -13.94 -30.74
N ALA A 3 -59.34 -13.30 -30.84
CA ALA A 3 -59.05 -12.06 -30.12
C ALA A 3 -57.96 -11.27 -30.86
N SER A 4 -58.46 -10.29 -31.59
CA SER A 4 -57.82 -9.07 -32.09
C SER A 4 -56.88 -8.39 -31.10
N TYR A 5 -55.74 -7.87 -31.58
CA TYR A 5 -55.12 -6.67 -31.01
C TYR A 5 -54.80 -5.68 -32.12
N GLY A 6 -55.19 -4.44 -31.86
CA GLY A 6 -55.40 -3.39 -32.83
C GLY A 6 -54.14 -2.63 -33.25
N ALA A 7 -54.36 -1.79 -34.24
CA ALA A 7 -53.39 -0.95 -34.89
C ALA A 7 -53.09 0.35 -34.10
N ILE A 8 -52.09 1.06 -34.65
CA ILE A 8 -51.76 2.50 -34.58
C ILE A 8 -51.20 3.11 -33.29
N GLY A 9 -49.98 3.64 -33.43
CA GLY A 9 -49.35 4.59 -32.51
C GLY A 9 -47.90 4.85 -32.88
N GLY A 10 -47.67 5.68 -33.90
CA GLY A 10 -46.34 6.13 -34.31
C GLY A 10 -45.63 6.92 -33.20
N GLY A 11 -44.31 6.83 -33.20
CA GLY A 11 -43.45 7.56 -32.29
C GLY A 11 -42.02 7.11 -32.44
N GLY A 12 -41.39 7.48 -33.56
CA GLY A 12 -39.97 7.24 -33.79
C GLY A 12 -39.14 8.10 -32.84
N GLU A 13 -38.74 7.56 -31.70
CA GLU A 13 -37.63 8.11 -30.93
C GLU A 13 -36.35 7.38 -31.31
N ARG A 14 -35.61 8.07 -32.18
CA ARG A 14 -34.20 7.81 -32.48
C ARG A 14 -33.46 7.72 -31.15
N TYR A 15 -33.02 6.52 -30.76
CA TYR A 15 -32.02 6.38 -29.72
C TYR A 15 -30.68 6.86 -30.30
N THR A 16 -30.46 8.17 -30.14
CA THR A 16 -29.15 8.79 -30.29
C THR A 16 -28.18 8.07 -29.36
N GLY A 17 -27.06 7.61 -29.92
CA GLY A 17 -26.00 6.93 -29.19
C GLY A 17 -25.57 7.72 -27.96
N SER A 18 -26.05 7.30 -26.80
CA SER A 18 -25.57 7.79 -25.53
C SER A 18 -24.46 6.86 -25.08
N GLY A 19 -23.23 7.33 -25.25
CA GLY A 19 -22.04 6.63 -24.80
C GLY A 19 -22.23 6.15 -23.37
N CYS A 20 -22.09 4.84 -23.17
CA CYS A 20 -22.14 4.24 -21.85
C CYS A 20 -20.96 4.79 -21.04
N LYS A 21 -21.18 5.86 -20.28
CA LYS A 21 -20.24 6.29 -19.25
C LYS A 21 -20.24 5.21 -18.19
N ALA A 22 -19.22 4.35 -18.22
CA ALA A 22 -18.92 3.39 -17.17
C ALA A 22 -18.48 4.15 -15.92
N GLY A 23 -19.43 4.78 -15.23
CA GLY A 23 -19.25 5.20 -13.84
C GLY A 23 -19.17 3.95 -12.98
N LYS A 24 -18.27 3.94 -11.98
CA LYS A 24 -18.15 2.87 -10.99
C LYS A 24 -19.51 2.69 -10.31
N ARG A 25 -20.26 1.65 -10.68
CA ARG A 25 -21.50 1.23 -10.00
C ARG A 25 -21.15 0.06 -9.10
N TYR A 26 -21.35 0.21 -7.81
CA TYR A 26 -21.20 -0.87 -6.83
C TYR A 26 -22.41 -1.79 -6.94
N VAL A 27 -22.17 -3.09 -6.92
CA VAL A 27 -23.21 -4.12 -6.92
C VAL A 27 -23.81 -4.19 -5.51
N LYS A 28 -25.13 -4.07 -5.41
CA LYS A 28 -25.89 -4.25 -4.17
C LYS A 28 -26.45 -5.67 -4.09
N ASP A 29 -26.75 -6.15 -2.88
CA ASP A 29 -27.26 -7.52 -2.64
C ASP A 29 -28.55 -7.87 -3.38
N LYS A 30 -29.33 -6.87 -3.80
CA LYS A 30 -30.61 -7.05 -4.53
C LYS A 30 -30.48 -6.81 -6.04
N ASP A 31 -29.28 -6.59 -6.55
CA ASP A 31 -29.08 -6.32 -7.97
C ASP A 31 -29.30 -7.60 -8.80
N ILE A 32 -30.10 -7.47 -9.86
CA ILE A 32 -30.44 -8.58 -10.75
C ILE A 32 -29.69 -8.40 -12.06
N PHE A 33 -28.83 -9.35 -12.37
CA PHE A 33 -28.12 -9.40 -13.64
C PHE A 33 -28.95 -10.13 -14.69
N ARG A 34 -29.00 -9.58 -15.89
CA ARG A 34 -29.68 -10.19 -17.05
C ARG A 34 -28.77 -10.16 -18.25
N PHE A 35 -28.87 -11.20 -19.08
CA PHE A 35 -28.22 -11.22 -20.39
C PHE A 35 -28.81 -10.12 -21.28
N ASN A 36 -27.95 -9.39 -22.01
CA ASN A 36 -28.37 -8.37 -22.96
C ASN A 36 -28.36 -8.94 -24.40
N PRO A 37 -29.51 -9.43 -24.93
CA PRO A 37 -29.58 -9.99 -26.27
C PRO A 37 -29.45 -8.95 -27.39
N GLY A 38 -29.56 -7.65 -27.06
CA GLY A 38 -29.43 -6.54 -28.00
C GLY A 38 -27.99 -6.05 -28.20
N PHE A 39 -27.00 -6.71 -27.60
CA PHE A 39 -25.61 -6.30 -27.71
C PHE A 39 -25.10 -6.46 -29.15
N LYS A 40 -24.67 -5.36 -29.77
CA LYS A 40 -24.04 -5.31 -31.09
C LYS A 40 -22.76 -4.51 -31.00
N ASP A 41 -21.63 -5.13 -31.31
CA ASP A 41 -20.33 -4.47 -31.44
C ASP A 41 -19.85 -4.57 -32.89
N GLY A 42 -19.25 -3.50 -33.41
CA GLY A 42 -18.68 -3.45 -34.76
C GLY A 42 -17.37 -4.23 -34.89
N LYS A 43 -16.75 -4.60 -33.77
CA LYS A 43 -15.55 -5.44 -33.72
C LYS A 43 -15.92 -6.91 -33.52
N THR A 44 -15.30 -7.80 -34.30
CA THR A 44 -15.45 -9.26 -34.12
C THR A 44 -14.88 -9.74 -32.78
N LYS A 45 -13.95 -8.97 -32.18
CA LYS A 45 -13.35 -9.23 -30.87
C LYS A 45 -13.79 -8.17 -29.88
N VAL A 46 -14.64 -8.57 -28.93
CA VAL A 46 -15.00 -7.75 -27.78
C VAL A 46 -13.86 -7.81 -26.77
N HIS A 47 -13.18 -6.69 -26.54
CA HIS A 47 -12.16 -6.61 -25.49
C HIS A 47 -12.84 -6.27 -24.17
N ILE A 48 -13.14 -7.30 -23.38
CA ILE A 48 -13.62 -7.14 -22.02
C ILE A 48 -12.38 -6.90 -21.16
N ASN A 49 -12.16 -5.66 -20.74
CA ASN A 49 -11.15 -5.37 -19.72
C ASN A 49 -11.52 -6.15 -18.47
N SER A 50 -10.69 -7.12 -18.07
CA SER A 50 -10.80 -7.73 -16.75
C SER A 50 -10.78 -6.60 -15.73
N ILE A 51 -11.72 -6.62 -14.77
CA ILE A 51 -11.66 -5.73 -13.62
C ILE A 51 -10.26 -5.90 -13.04
N GLN A 52 -9.40 -4.89 -13.17
CA GLN A 52 -8.16 -4.85 -12.40
C GLN A 52 -8.66 -4.92 -10.97
N ALA A 53 -8.34 -6.02 -10.26
CA ALA A 53 -8.60 -6.11 -8.84
C ALA A 53 -8.01 -4.83 -8.25
N GLN A 54 -8.88 -3.88 -7.89
CA GLN A 54 -8.44 -2.74 -7.12
C GLN A 54 -7.93 -3.40 -5.85
N VAL A 55 -6.63 -3.29 -5.62
CA VAL A 55 -5.97 -3.79 -4.38
C VAL A 55 -6.92 -3.42 -3.26
N THR A 56 -7.52 -4.44 -2.64
CA THR A 56 -8.52 -4.20 -1.61
C THR A 56 -7.84 -3.42 -0.50
N GLU A 57 -8.57 -2.55 0.20
CA GLU A 57 -8.00 -1.75 1.31
C GLU A 57 -7.26 -2.68 2.31
N GLU A 58 -7.82 -3.88 2.55
CA GLU A 58 -7.20 -4.93 3.34
C GLU A 58 -5.85 -5.44 2.80
N GLU A 59 -5.70 -5.60 1.48
CA GLU A 59 -4.44 -6.03 0.85
C GLU A 59 -3.39 -4.91 0.88
N SER A 60 -3.82 -3.65 0.73
CA SER A 60 -2.95 -2.49 0.88
C SER A 60 -2.45 -2.34 2.32
N GLU A 61 -3.31 -2.53 3.32
CA GLU A 61 -2.95 -2.46 4.74
C GLU A 61 -1.92 -3.53 5.09
N ARG A 62 -2.15 -4.78 4.67
CA ARG A 62 -1.18 -5.87 4.87
C ARG A 62 0.18 -5.56 4.25
N THR A 63 0.18 -5.01 3.04
CA THR A 63 1.42 -4.63 2.36
C THR A 63 2.15 -3.52 3.11
N ASN A 64 1.43 -2.52 3.61
CA ASN A 64 2.02 -1.42 4.38
C ASN A 64 2.64 -1.89 5.70
N LEU A 65 1.98 -2.79 6.43
CA LEU A 65 2.51 -3.36 7.67
C LEU A 65 3.84 -4.10 7.43
N ASN A 66 3.91 -4.90 6.37
CA ASN A 66 5.14 -5.60 5.99
C ASN A 66 6.29 -4.61 5.69
N ILE A 67 5.98 -3.51 5.00
CA ILE A 67 6.97 -2.46 4.70
C ILE A 67 7.45 -1.78 5.99
N GLU A 68 6.56 -1.52 6.95
CA GLU A 68 6.95 -0.93 8.23
C GLU A 68 7.87 -1.83 9.03
N ASP A 69 7.63 -3.14 9.04
CA ASP A 69 8.50 -4.10 9.68
C ASP A 69 9.87 -4.16 8.99
N GLU A 70 9.91 -4.19 7.66
CA GLU A 70 11.18 -4.17 6.91
C GLU A 70 12.00 -2.90 7.21
N ARG A 71 11.34 -1.75 7.38
CA ARG A 71 12.00 -0.50 7.80
C ARG A 71 12.65 -0.61 9.18
N LYS A 72 11.98 -1.26 10.16
CA LYS A 72 12.55 -1.48 11.50
C LYS A 72 13.85 -2.28 11.41
N HIS A 73 13.81 -3.42 10.72
CA HIS A 73 14.98 -4.29 10.54
C HIS A 73 16.12 -3.57 9.80
N THR A 74 15.79 -2.74 8.81
CA THR A 74 16.79 -1.95 8.07
C THR A 74 17.48 -0.93 8.97
N ILE A 75 16.74 -0.28 9.88
CA ILE A 75 17.30 0.64 10.88
C ILE A 75 18.27 -0.10 11.81
N ASP A 76 17.86 -1.26 12.33
CA ASP A 76 18.69 -2.03 13.26
C ASP A 76 20.01 -2.45 12.62
N ALA A 77 19.93 -2.98 11.40
CA ALA A 77 21.09 -3.38 10.63
C ALA A 77 22.04 -2.20 10.37
N ALA A 78 21.50 -0.99 10.14
CA ALA A 78 22.31 0.22 9.97
C ALA A 78 23.00 0.63 11.27
N VAL A 79 22.29 0.64 12.40
CA VAL A 79 22.83 0.97 13.72
C VAL A 79 23.95 0.00 14.12
N ILE A 80 23.70 -1.32 14.02
CA ILE A 80 24.69 -2.34 14.36
C ILE A 80 25.92 -2.22 13.45
N ARG A 81 25.74 -1.95 12.15
CA ARG A 81 26.85 -1.74 11.21
C ARG A 81 27.75 -0.58 11.62
N ILE A 82 27.17 0.57 12.00
CA ILE A 82 27.92 1.74 12.45
C ILE A 82 28.63 1.44 13.78
N MET A 83 27.91 0.89 14.76
CA MET A 83 28.44 0.58 16.08
C MET A 83 29.55 -0.48 16.05
N LYS A 84 29.42 -1.50 15.20
CA LYS A 84 30.44 -2.54 15.02
C LYS A 84 31.75 -1.98 14.47
N ALA A 85 31.68 -0.98 13.58
CA ALA A 85 32.85 -0.34 12.99
C ALA A 85 33.59 0.59 13.96
N LYS A 86 32.85 1.39 14.74
CA LYS A 86 33.43 2.41 15.61
C LYS A 86 33.61 2.00 17.07
N LYS A 87 32.97 0.90 17.48
CA LYS A 87 32.96 0.29 18.83
C LYS A 87 32.37 1.16 19.94
N ASN A 88 32.66 2.46 19.96
CA ASN A 88 32.14 3.45 20.90
C ASN A 88 31.67 4.69 20.14
N MET A 89 30.51 5.25 20.50
CA MET A 89 29.95 6.43 19.85
C MET A 89 28.99 7.20 20.79
N GLN A 90 28.91 8.53 20.61
CA GLN A 90 27.91 9.36 21.29
C GLN A 90 26.53 9.22 20.64
N PHE A 91 25.47 9.32 21.45
CA PHE A 91 24.09 9.15 21.00
C PHE A 91 23.68 10.06 19.84
N GLU A 92 24.04 11.35 19.91
CA GLU A 92 23.69 12.32 18.86
C GLU A 92 24.38 12.01 17.53
N ALA A 93 25.66 11.61 17.60
CA ALA A 93 26.44 11.19 16.44
C ALA A 93 25.88 9.89 15.83
N LEU A 94 25.45 8.94 16.66
CA LEU A 94 24.84 7.69 16.19
C LEU A 94 23.54 7.95 15.43
N ILE A 95 22.68 8.85 15.93
CA ILE A 95 21.44 9.22 15.26
C ILE A 95 21.72 9.88 13.90
N THR A 96 22.67 10.82 13.84
CA THR A 96 22.99 11.53 12.60
C THR A 96 23.59 10.60 11.56
N GLU A 97 24.55 9.75 11.93
CA GLU A 97 25.13 8.76 11.00
C GLU A 97 24.12 7.71 10.54
N THR A 98 23.23 7.27 11.42
CA THR A 98 22.17 6.32 11.06
C THR A 98 21.19 6.95 10.08
N ALA A 99 20.76 8.19 10.34
CA ALA A 99 19.91 8.94 9.41
C ALA A 99 20.60 9.11 8.04
N ASP A 100 21.89 9.43 8.03
CA ASP A 100 22.68 9.57 6.80
C ASP A 100 22.81 8.25 6.02
N ALA A 101 23.01 7.13 6.72
CA ALA A 101 23.06 5.80 6.10
C ALA A 101 21.71 5.41 5.47
N LEU A 102 20.60 5.79 6.11
CA LEU A 102 19.25 5.44 5.67
C LEU A 102 18.69 6.36 4.57
N LYS A 103 19.23 7.56 4.39
CA LYS A 103 18.80 8.54 3.35
C LYS A 103 18.68 7.95 1.94
N LYS A 104 19.49 6.93 1.62
CA LYS A 104 19.46 6.25 0.30
C LYS A 104 18.23 5.34 0.12
N HIS A 105 17.67 4.85 1.21
CA HIS A 105 16.53 3.92 1.20
C HIS A 105 15.22 4.65 1.48
N PHE A 106 15.16 5.42 2.56
CA PHE A 106 13.97 6.18 2.95
C PHE A 106 14.31 7.31 3.92
N LYS A 107 13.38 8.26 4.08
CA LYS A 107 13.44 9.26 5.14
C LYS A 107 12.94 8.62 6.44
N SER A 108 13.87 8.16 7.28
CA SER A 108 13.58 7.64 8.61
C SER A 108 13.27 8.78 9.59
N ASP A 109 12.23 8.63 10.40
CA ASP A 109 11.97 9.54 11.52
C ASP A 109 12.99 9.29 12.65
N VAL A 110 13.51 10.38 13.21
CA VAL A 110 14.43 10.36 14.35
C VAL A 110 13.80 9.67 15.55
N ALA A 111 12.49 9.80 15.76
CA ALA A 111 11.80 9.12 16.86
C ALA A 111 11.86 7.59 16.72
N MET A 112 11.79 7.07 15.49
CA MET A 112 11.89 5.64 15.20
C MET A 112 13.30 5.11 15.46
N ILE A 113 14.33 5.86 15.04
CA ILE A 113 15.74 5.51 15.29
C ILE A 113 16.00 5.42 16.80
N LYS A 114 15.56 6.41 17.58
CA LYS A 114 15.72 6.41 19.05
C LYS A 114 15.12 5.17 19.70
N LYS A 115 13.87 4.84 19.35
CA LYS A 115 13.19 3.63 19.85
C LYS A 115 13.96 2.35 19.49
N ARG A 116 14.51 2.25 18.28
CA ARG A 116 15.30 1.08 17.87
C ARG A 116 16.62 0.96 18.62
N ILE A 117 17.30 2.08 18.89
CA ILE A 117 18.50 2.07 19.73
C ILE A 117 18.19 1.54 21.15
N ASP A 118 17.06 1.93 21.74
CA ASP A 118 16.66 1.42 23.06
C ASP A 118 16.42 -0.11 23.02
N VAL A 119 15.73 -0.61 22.00
CA VAL A 119 15.53 -2.07 21.82
C VAL A 119 16.87 -2.80 21.62
N LEU A 120 17.83 -2.21 20.89
CA LEU A 120 19.16 -2.80 20.70
C LEU A 120 20.01 -2.79 21.98
N VAL A 121 19.67 -1.98 22.98
CA VAL A 121 20.25 -2.08 24.33
C VAL A 121 19.59 -3.20 25.11
N GLU A 122 18.26 -3.35 25.02
CA GLU A 122 17.51 -4.43 25.67
C GLU A 122 17.92 -5.82 25.14
N GLU A 123 18.23 -5.92 23.84
CA GLU A 123 18.73 -7.13 23.19
C GLU A 123 20.25 -7.35 23.38
N GLU A 124 20.93 -6.51 24.18
CA GLU A 124 22.35 -6.60 24.52
C GLU A 124 23.34 -6.46 23.33
N TYR A 125 22.90 -5.99 22.16
CA TYR A 125 23.80 -5.66 21.05
C TYR A 125 24.68 -4.43 21.35
N THR A 126 24.14 -3.49 22.11
CA THR A 126 24.83 -2.28 22.56
C THR A 126 24.60 -2.05 24.05
N SER A 127 25.52 -1.38 24.73
CA SER A 127 25.38 -1.02 26.14
C SER A 127 25.70 0.44 26.36
N ARG A 128 25.07 1.03 27.38
CA ARG A 128 25.35 2.39 27.83
C ARG A 128 26.52 2.35 28.79
N GLU A 129 27.50 3.22 28.58
CA GLU A 129 28.63 3.33 29.52
C GLU A 129 28.11 3.84 30.89
N PRO A 130 28.53 3.23 32.01
CA PRO A 130 28.04 3.57 33.35
C PRO A 130 28.43 4.99 33.78
N GLU A 131 29.55 5.49 33.28
CA GLU A 131 30.07 6.82 33.59
C GLU A 131 29.40 7.91 32.74
N ASN A 132 29.00 7.59 31.51
CA ASN A 132 28.43 8.52 30.54
C ASN A 132 27.21 7.93 29.83
N ARG A 133 26.01 8.33 30.26
CA ARG A 133 24.73 7.88 29.68
C ARG A 133 24.54 8.23 28.19
N ASN A 134 25.30 9.21 27.69
CA ASN A 134 25.27 9.65 26.29
C ASN A 134 26.24 8.86 25.39
N GLN A 135 26.99 7.92 25.95
CA GLN A 135 27.97 7.11 25.23
C GLN A 135 27.50 5.66 25.18
N PHE A 136 27.51 5.12 23.97
CA PHE A 136 27.11 3.76 23.68
C PHE A 136 28.34 2.97 23.22
N LYS A 137 28.39 1.71 23.62
CA LYS A 137 29.43 0.74 23.27
C LYS A 137 28.80 -0.49 22.64
N TYR A 138 29.46 -1.03 21.63
CA TYR A 138 29.06 -2.29 21.01
C TYR A 138 29.54 -3.48 21.86
N VAL A 139 28.66 -4.45 22.13
CA VAL A 139 28.91 -5.55 23.08
C VAL A 139 28.90 -6.94 22.44
N ALA A 140 28.27 -7.09 21.26
CA ALA A 140 28.19 -8.35 20.53
C ALA A 140 29.45 -8.71 19.72
#